data_AF-A0A1I5IUQ8-F1
#
_entry.id   AF-A0A1I5IUQ8-F1
#
_cell.length_a   1.000
_cell.length_b   1.000
_cell.length_c   1.000
_cell.angle_alpha   90.00
_cell.angle_beta   90.00
_cell.angle_gamma   90.00
#
_symmetry.space_group_name_H-M   'P 1'
#
loop_
_entity.id
_entity.type
_entity.pdbx_description
1 polymer ?
#
loop_
_entity_poly.entity_id
_entity_poly.type
_entity_poly.pdbx_seq_one_letter_code
_entity_poly.pdbx_strand_id
1 'polypeptide(L)'
;MTGPLVGAIGGYHPTDERPAMTDAVVKDSNGTPLKDGDSVTLIKDLKVKGTSETIKRGTLVKNIRLNGNPGEIECNTKQVKGLVLKTEFLKKA
;
A
#
# COMPACT_ATOMS: atom_id res chain seq x y z
N MET A 1 -52.68 33.43 -28.20
CA MET A 1 -51.23 33.21 -28.36
C MET A 1 -50.60 33.07 -26.98
N THR A 2 -50.73 31.91 -26.34
CA THR A 2 -49.90 31.54 -25.18
C THR A 2 -49.82 30.02 -25.17
N GLY A 3 -48.67 29.47 -25.59
CA GLY A 3 -48.49 28.05 -25.83
C GLY A 3 -48.31 27.22 -24.54
N PRO A 4 -48.48 25.89 -24.61
CA PRO A 4 -48.13 25.00 -23.52
C PRO A 4 -46.63 24.66 -23.60
N LEU A 5 -45.92 24.76 -22.47
CA LEU A 5 -44.56 24.22 -22.37
C LEU A 5 -44.65 22.77 -21.86
N VAL A 6 -44.62 21.84 -22.81
CA VAL A 6 -44.37 20.41 -22.57
C VAL A 6 -42.87 20.16 -22.64
N GLY A 7 -42.34 19.50 -21.60
CA GLY A 7 -41.30 18.48 -21.71
C GLY A 7 -39.87 18.91 -22.06
N ALA A 8 -39.02 18.99 -21.04
CA ALA A 8 -37.61 18.63 -21.17
C ALA A 8 -37.29 17.50 -20.19
N ILE A 9 -37.20 16.29 -20.76
CA ILE A 9 -36.56 15.11 -20.21
C ILE A 9 -35.06 15.34 -20.00
N GLY A 10 -34.48 14.72 -18.97
CA GLY A 10 -33.04 14.48 -18.84
C GLY A 10 -32.26 15.60 -18.13
N GLY A 11 -31.43 15.36 -17.13
CA GLY A 11 -30.93 14.08 -16.63
C GLY A 11 -30.41 14.22 -15.20
N TYR A 12 -30.55 13.13 -14.46
CA TYR A 12 -29.89 12.92 -13.19
C TYR A 12 -28.43 12.57 -13.48
N HIS A 13 -27.51 13.49 -13.22
CA HIS A 13 -26.10 13.17 -13.03
C HIS A 13 -25.68 13.74 -11.66
N PRO A 14 -26.01 13.08 -10.54
CA PRO A 14 -25.10 13.16 -9.41
C PRO A 14 -23.83 12.47 -9.90
N THR A 15 -22.79 13.26 -10.15
CA THR A 15 -21.42 12.73 -10.15
C THR A 15 -21.31 11.95 -8.86
N ASP A 16 -21.10 10.65 -9.00
CA ASP A 16 -21.00 9.71 -7.92
C ASP A 16 -19.74 10.05 -7.11
N GLU A 17 -19.86 11.02 -6.21
CA GLU A 17 -18.85 11.39 -5.23
C GLU A 17 -18.86 10.38 -4.08
N ARG A 18 -18.89 9.08 -4.41
CA ARG A 18 -18.51 8.05 -3.44
C ARG A 18 -17.09 8.40 -3.03
N PRO A 19 -16.80 8.68 -1.74
CA PRO A 19 -15.42 8.75 -1.32
C PRO A 19 -14.89 7.36 -1.64
N ALA A 20 -14.08 7.25 -2.68
CA ALA A 20 -13.28 6.06 -2.90
C ALA A 20 -12.47 5.95 -1.62
N MET A 21 -12.90 5.09 -0.69
CA MET A 21 -12.03 4.56 0.33
C MET A 21 -10.91 3.95 -0.47
N THR A 22 -9.86 4.73 -0.65
CA THR A 22 -8.69 4.34 -1.37
C THR A 22 -8.11 3.23 -0.53
N ASP A 23 -8.38 1.98 -0.91
CA ASP A 23 -7.57 0.83 -0.53
C ASP A 23 -6.13 1.27 -0.78
N ALA A 24 -5.47 1.71 0.29
CA ALA A 24 -4.29 2.51 0.16
C ALA A 24 -3.20 1.58 -0.34
N VAL A 25 -2.96 1.64 -1.65
CA VAL A 25 -2.10 0.69 -2.35
C VAL A 25 -0.74 0.74 -1.68
N VAL A 26 -0.36 -0.38 -1.05
CA VAL A 26 0.93 -0.52 -0.40
C VAL A 26 1.98 -0.50 -1.51
N LYS A 27 2.90 0.46 -1.43
CA LYS A 27 3.95 0.66 -2.43
C LYS A 27 5.32 0.62 -1.78
N ASP A 28 6.30 0.12 -2.53
CA ASP A 28 7.70 0.19 -2.14
C ASP A 28 8.30 1.60 -2.32
N SER A 29 9.59 1.76 -2.01
CA SER A 29 10.34 3.03 -2.13
C SER A 29 10.32 3.62 -3.56
N ASN A 30 10.17 2.79 -4.58
CA ASN A 30 10.12 3.20 -5.99
C ASN A 30 8.68 3.46 -6.48
N GLY A 31 7.67 3.32 -5.62
CA GLY A 31 6.26 3.43 -5.99
C GLY A 31 5.67 2.15 -6.61
N THR A 32 6.39 1.04 -6.56
CA THR A 32 5.92 -0.25 -7.08
C THR A 32 4.88 -0.84 -6.15
N PRO A 33 3.67 -1.20 -6.62
CA PRO A 33 2.65 -1.82 -5.79
C PRO A 33 3.11 -3.20 -5.30
N LEU A 34 2.97 -3.43 -4.01
CA LEU A 34 3.27 -4.68 -3.32
C LEU A 34 1.99 -5.49 -3.11
N LYS A 35 2.14 -6.81 -3.05
CA LYS A 35 1.08 -7.77 -2.78
C LYS A 35 1.51 -8.76 -1.70
N ASP A 36 0.53 -9.39 -1.05
CA ASP A 36 0.79 -10.52 -0.16
C ASP A 36 1.56 -11.62 -0.90
N GLY A 37 2.58 -12.18 -0.23
CA GLY A 37 3.45 -13.20 -0.81
C GLY A 37 4.63 -12.65 -1.62
N ASP A 38 4.69 -11.34 -1.91
CA ASP A 38 5.82 -10.76 -2.65
C ASP A 38 7.15 -10.91 -1.89
N SER A 39 8.23 -10.71 -2.65
CA SER A 39 9.58 -10.58 -2.09
C SER A 39 10.07 -9.14 -2.23
N VAL A 40 10.76 -8.65 -1.21
CA VAL A 40 11.30 -7.30 -1.14
C VAL A 40 12.72 -7.34 -0.61
N THR A 41 13.52 -6.39 -1.04
CA THR A 41 14.91 -6.21 -0.61
C THR A 41 15.06 -4.90 0.13
N LEU A 42 15.82 -4.90 1.23
CA LEU A 42 16.14 -3.67 1.95
C LEU A 42 17.08 -2.78 1.13
N ILE A 43 16.74 -1.50 1.00
CA ILE A 43 17.60 -0.52 0.30
C ILE A 43 18.58 0.20 1.23
N LYS A 44 18.44 0.03 2.56
CA LYS A 44 19.34 0.56 3.58
C LYS A 44 19.44 -0.38 4.79
N ASP A 45 20.43 -0.14 5.66
CA ASP A 45 20.54 -0.83 6.94
C ASP A 45 19.44 -0.34 7.90
N LEU A 46 18.70 -1.27 8.50
CA LEU A 46 17.64 -0.96 9.46
C LEU A 46 17.91 -1.64 10.81
N LYS A 47 17.90 -0.87 11.89
CA LYS A 47 17.96 -1.41 13.25
C LYS A 47 16.57 -1.85 13.69
N VAL A 48 16.45 -3.08 14.20
CA VAL A 48 15.19 -3.60 14.72
C VAL A 48 14.94 -3.00 16.10
N LYS A 49 13.80 -2.33 16.28
CA LYS A 49 13.42 -1.75 17.58
C LYS A 49 13.31 -2.87 18.62
N GLY A 50 13.82 -2.62 19.83
CA GLY A 50 13.80 -3.58 20.93
C GLY A 50 14.90 -4.65 20.87
N THR A 51 15.80 -4.61 19.88
CA THR A 51 16.93 -5.53 19.79
C THR A 51 18.23 -4.78 19.44
N SER A 52 19.36 -5.48 19.60
CA SER A 52 20.66 -5.02 19.08
C SER A 52 20.89 -5.42 17.62
N GLU A 53 19.92 -6.07 16.99
CA GLU A 53 20.05 -6.58 15.62
C GLU A 53 19.84 -5.49 14.58
N THR A 54 20.65 -5.55 13.53
CA THR A 54 20.56 -4.68 12.36
C THR A 54 20.40 -5.52 11.11
N ILE A 55 19.30 -5.32 10.40
CA ILE A 55 19.06 -5.94 9.10
C ILE A 55 19.81 -5.12 8.06
N LYS A 56 20.78 -5.75 7.40
CA LYS A 56 21.63 -5.09 6.43
C LYS A 56 20.90 -4.80 5.12
N ARG A 57 21.31 -3.74 4.43
CA ARG A 57 20.97 -3.47 3.04
C ARG A 57 21.25 -4.70 2.18
N GLY A 58 20.36 -4.96 1.22
CA GLY A 58 20.45 -6.13 0.34
C GLY A 58 19.86 -7.40 0.95
N THR A 59 19.42 -7.38 2.21
CA THR A 59 18.69 -8.51 2.79
C THR A 59 17.38 -8.71 2.04
N LEU A 60 17.18 -9.92 1.51
CA LEU A 60 15.97 -10.35 0.83
C LEU A 60 14.97 -10.91 1.85
N VAL A 61 13.79 -10.31 1.89
CA VAL A 61 12.64 -10.73 2.69
C VAL A 61 11.59 -11.28 1.75
N LYS A 62 11.17 -12.53 1.97
CA LYS A 62 10.20 -13.25 1.13
C LYS A 62 8.90 -13.43 1.90
N ASN A 63 7.80 -13.68 1.19
CA ASN A 63 6.48 -13.92 1.79
C ASN A 63 6.04 -12.78 2.71
N ILE A 64 6.11 -11.53 2.22
CA ILE A 64 5.57 -10.39 2.97
C ILE A 64 4.04 -10.48 3.06
N ARG A 65 3.48 -9.83 4.08
CA ARG A 65 2.03 -9.68 4.26
C ARG A 65 1.67 -8.20 4.36
N LEU A 66 0.59 -7.83 3.70
CA LEU A 66 0.02 -6.50 3.80
C LEU A 66 -0.88 -6.45 5.03
N ASN A 67 -0.75 -5.41 5.86
CA ASN A 67 -1.52 -5.25 7.10
C ASN A 67 -2.60 -4.15 6.99
N GLY A 68 -2.86 -3.66 5.77
CA GLY A 68 -3.79 -2.57 5.49
C GLY A 68 -3.19 -1.16 5.67
N ASN A 69 -1.94 -1.04 6.17
CA ASN A 69 -1.25 0.24 6.26
C ASN A 69 -0.38 0.45 4.99
N PRO A 70 -0.62 1.49 4.17
CA PRO A 70 0.12 1.72 2.92
C PRO A 70 1.64 1.90 3.08
N GLY A 71 2.09 2.30 4.28
CA GLY A 71 3.49 2.54 4.57
C GLY A 71 4.22 1.39 5.24
N GLU A 72 3.54 0.26 5.52
CA GLU A 72 4.08 -0.82 6.33
C GLU A 72 3.72 -2.20 5.76
N ILE A 73 4.62 -3.16 5.97
CA ILE A 73 4.37 -4.58 5.70
C ILE A 73 4.81 -5.40 6.88
N GLU A 74 4.16 -6.55 7.07
CA GLU A 74 4.56 -7.54 8.04
C GLU A 74 5.37 -8.63 7.34
N CYS A 75 6.45 -9.09 7.97
CA CYS A 75 7.30 -10.10 7.39
C CYS A 75 7.96 -10.98 8.44
N ASN A 76 8.51 -12.10 7.96
CA ASN A 76 9.30 -13.00 8.77
C ASN A 76 10.72 -13.03 8.24
N THR A 77 11.69 -12.87 9.13
CA THR A 77 13.11 -13.10 8.87
C THR A 77 13.53 -14.43 9.50
N LYS A 78 14.79 -14.85 9.28
CA LYS A 78 15.32 -16.09 9.87
C LYS A 78 15.35 -16.04 11.41
N GLN A 79 15.51 -14.85 11.99
CA GLN A 79 15.72 -14.66 13.42
C GLN A 79 14.49 -14.10 14.13
N VAL A 80 13.69 -13.29 13.43
CA VAL A 80 12.52 -12.60 13.99
C VAL A 80 11.29 -12.86 13.13
N LYS A 81 10.20 -13.33 13.76
CA LYS A 81 8.88 -13.49 13.15
C LYS A 81 7.97 -12.32 13.51
N GLY A 82 7.04 -11.96 12.63
CA GLY A 82 6.06 -10.89 12.85
C GLY A 82 6.69 -9.50 12.94
N LEU A 83 7.74 -9.24 12.15
CA LEU A 83 8.39 -7.94 12.11
C LEU A 83 7.66 -7.02 11.13
N VAL A 84 7.32 -5.82 11.59
CA VAL A 84 6.77 -4.76 10.73
C VAL A 84 7.89 -3.89 10.18
N LEU A 85 7.96 -3.74 8.85
CA LEU A 85 8.94 -2.91 8.15
C LEU A 85 8.24 -1.79 7.38
N LYS A 86 8.85 -0.60 7.36
CA LYS A 86 8.38 0.52 6.53
C LYS A 86 8.71 0.31 5.07
N THR A 87 7.73 0.48 4.19
CA THR A 87 7.87 0.24 2.75
C THR A 87 8.76 1.25 2.03
N GLU A 88 8.92 2.46 2.57
CA GLU A 88 9.89 3.47 2.11
C GLU A 88 11.33 2.93 2.05
N PHE A 89 11.65 1.91 2.85
CA PHE A 89 12.99 1.32 2.94
C PHE A 89 13.10 -0.04 2.21
N LEU A 90 12.07 -0.39 1.46
CA LEU A 90 11.96 -1.65 0.75
C LEU A 90 11.90 -1.39 -0.76
N LYS A 91 12.38 -2.35 -1.53
CA LYS A 91 12.23 -2.40 -2.97
C LYS A 91 11.73 -3.78 -3.36
N LYS A 92 10.73 -3.88 -4.23
CA LYS A 92 10.28 -5.16 -4.78
C LYS A 92 11.46 -5.88 -5.45
N ALA A 93 11.65 -7.14 -5.07
CA ALA A 93 12.75 -8.00 -5.53
C ALA A 93 12.39 -8.74 -6.83
#